data_AF-A0A3D5YGZ1-F1
#
_entry.id   AF-A0A3D5YGZ1-F1
#
_cell.length_a   1.000
_cell.length_b   1.000
_cell.length_c   1.000
_cell.angle_alpha   90.00
_cell.angle_beta   90.00
_cell.angle_gamma   90.00
#
_symmetry.space_group_name_H-M   'P 1'
#
loop_
_entity.id
_entity.type
_entity.pdbx_description
1 polymer ?
#
loop_
_entity_poly.entity_id
_entity_poly.type
_entity_poly.pdbx_seq_one_letter_code
_entity_poly.pdbx_strand_id
1 'polypeptide(L)' 'MLALLDVVIDTYITKGEPIGSKFLHSQGDLEYAPSTLRKYLHVLEQQGMVYQPYNSSGRIPTVQ' A
#
# COMPACT_ATOMS: atom_id res chain seq x y z
N MET A 1 8.89 1.56 7.91
CA MET A 1 7.87 0.55 7.57
C MET A 1 6.49 0.95 8.10
N LEU A 2 6.36 1.33 9.38
CA LEU A 2 5.11 1.90 9.94
C LEU A 2 4.53 3.03 9.07
N ALA A 3 5.39 3.98 8.66
CA ALA A 3 4.99 5.07 7.76
C ALA A 3 4.33 4.64 6.43
N LEU A 4 4.66 3.46 5.87
CA LEU A 4 4.01 3.01 4.64
C LEU A 4 2.60 2.48 4.91
N LEU A 5 2.43 1.72 6.00
CA LEU A 5 1.13 1.17 6.34
C LEU A 5 0.14 2.30 6.68
N ASP A 6 0.59 3.28 7.46
CA ASP A 6 -0.23 4.46 7.83
C ASP A 6 -0.71 5.20 6.57
N VAL A 7 0.21 5.50 5.64
CA VAL A 7 -0.15 6.14 4.37
C VAL A 7 -1.13 5.29 3.56
N VAL A 8 -0.96 3.97 3.52
CA VAL A 8 -1.89 3.07 2.81
C VAL A 8 -3.27 3.07 3.46
N ILE A 9 -3.35 3.07 4.79
CA ILE A 9 -4.60 3.14 5.55
C ILE A 9 -5.31 4.47 5.28
N ASP A 10 -4.62 5.59 5.47
CA ASP A 10 -5.20 6.93 5.29
C ASP A 10 -5.68 7.15 3.86
N THR A 11 -4.87 6.71 2.88
CA THR A 11 -5.24 6.79 1.47
C THR A 11 -6.45 5.89 1.17
N TYR A 12 -6.48 4.67 1.70
CA TYR A 12 -7.61 3.76 1.49
C TYR A 12 -8.90 4.29 2.10
N ILE A 13 -8.85 4.83 3.32
CA ILE A 13 -10.01 5.46 3.99
C ILE A 13 -10.52 6.66 3.18
N THR A 14 -9.61 7.47 2.65
CA THR A 14 -9.97 8.67 1.88
C THR A 14 -10.52 8.32 0.49
N LYS A 15 -9.95 7.31 -0.18
CA LYS A 15 -10.22 7.01 -1.59
C LYS A 15 -11.24 5.88 -1.79
N GLY A 16 -11.30 4.92 -0.88
CA GLY A 16 -12.14 3.71 -1.00
C GLY A 16 -11.67 2.70 -2.06
N GLU A 17 -10.46 2.86 -2.61
CA GLU A 17 -9.92 2.00 -3.68
C GLU A 17 -8.61 1.32 -3.26
N PRO A 18 -8.27 0.13 -3.81
CA PRO A 18 -6.98 -0.52 -3.55
C PRO A 18 -5.77 0.36 -3.92
N ILE A 19 -4.79 0.42 -3.04
CA ILE A 19 -3.65 1.35 -3.14
C ILE A 19 -2.43 0.67 -3.77
N GLY A 20 -1.98 1.18 -4.91
CA GLY A 20 -0.84 0.65 -5.66
C GLY A 20 0.45 1.45 -5.45
N SER A 21 1.61 0.83 -5.68
CA SER A 21 2.92 1.47 -5.49
C SER A 21 3.15 2.69 -6.39
N LYS A 22 2.62 2.69 -7.62
CA LYS A 22 2.67 3.86 -8.52
C LYS A 22 1.90 5.04 -7.95
N PHE A 23 0.73 4.79 -7.37
CA PHE A 23 -0.09 5.81 -6.75
C PHE A 23 0.62 6.40 -5.53
N LEU A 24 1.12 5.55 -4.63
CA LEU A 24 1.89 5.96 -3.46
C LEU A 24 3.12 6.81 -3.82
N HIS A 25 3.85 6.44 -4.87
CA HIS A 25 4.96 7.24 -5.35
C HIS A 25 4.50 8.62 -5.88
N SER A 26 3.38 8.67 -6.60
CA SER A 26 2.86 9.91 -7.18
C SER A 26 2.32 10.92 -6.16
N GLN A 27 1.95 10.48 -4.96
CA GLN A 27 1.53 11.39 -3.88
C GLN A 27 2.70 12.22 -3.34
N GLY A 28 3.95 11.78 -3.52
CA GLY A 28 5.14 12.50 -3.07
C GLY A 28 5.48 12.35 -1.59
N ASP A 29 4.59 11.76 -0.79
CA ASP A 29 4.79 11.53 0.65
C ASP A 29 5.88 10.47 0.96
N LEU A 30 6.27 9.69 -0.05
CA LEU A 30 7.21 8.58 0.09
C LEU A 30 8.37 8.74 -0.90
N GLU A 31 9.60 8.83 -0.39
CA GLU A 31 10.82 8.99 -1.18
C GLU A 31 11.25 7.71 -1.94
N TYR A 32 10.46 6.64 -1.83
CA TYR A 32 10.79 5.35 -2.42
C TYR A 32 10.27 5.23 -3.86
N ALA A 33 11.09 4.64 -4.73
CA ALA A 33 10.67 4.27 -6.07
C ALA A 33 9.50 3.25 -6.06
N PRO A 34 8.67 3.19 -7.11
CA PRO A 34 7.54 2.26 -7.18
C PRO A 34 7.91 0.78 -7.01
N SER A 35 9.13 0.37 -7.39
CA SER A 35 9.65 -0.99 -7.21
C SER A 35 9.91 -1.32 -5.74
N THR A 36 10.53 -0.40 -5.01
CA THR A 36 10.79 -0.51 -3.56
C THR A 36 9.47 -0.54 -2.79
N LEU A 37 8.53 0.35 -3.13
CA LEU A 37 7.19 0.36 -2.53
C LEU A 37 6.45 -0.94 -2.78
N ARG A 38 6.53 -1.52 -3.99
CA ARG A 38 5.94 -2.84 -4.28
C ARG A 38 6.53 -3.94 -3.39
N LYS A 39 7.86 -3.93 -3.18
CA LYS A 39 8.53 -4.86 -2.27
C LYS A 39 8.02 -4.71 -0.83
N TYR A 40 7.88 -3.49 -0.33
CA TYR A 40 7.39 -3.25 1.03
C TYR A 40 5.91 -3.60 1.20
N LEU A 41 5.06 -3.28 0.22
CA LEU A 41 3.67 -3.72 0.20
C LEU A 41 3.55 -5.25 0.24
N HIS A 42 4.46 -5.97 -0.43
CA HIS A 42 4.51 -7.42 -0.35
C HIS A 42 4.93 -7.91 1.04
N VAL A 43 5.88 -7.25 1.70
CA VAL A 43 6.23 -7.56 3.10
C VAL A 43 5.03 -7.37 4.03
N LEU A 44 4.31 -6.26 3.91
CA LEU A 44 3.09 -6.00 4.69
C LEU A 44 2.01 -7.05 4.43
N GLU A 45 1.89 -7.52 3.19
CA GLU A 45 0.98 -8.59 2.81
C GLU A 45 1.36 -9.94 3.45
N GLN A 46 2.65 -10.29 3.45
CA GLN A 46 3.13 -11.48 4.17
C GLN A 46 2.91 -11.39 5.69
N GLN A 47 2.87 -10.19 6.24
CA GLN A 47 2.55 -9.93 7.65
C GLN A 47 1.04 -9.90 7.94
N GLY A 48 0.20 -10.04 6.92
CA GLY A 48 -1.26 -9.99 7.06
C GLY A 48 -1.84 -8.59 7.23
N MET A 49 -1.04 -7.53 7.16
CA MET A 49 -1.48 -6.14 7.39
C MET A 49 -2.24 -5.54 6.19
N VAL A 50 -1.98 -6.06 4.99
CA VAL A 50 -2.69 -5.68 3.76
C VAL A 50 -2.92 -6.91 2.89
N TYR A 51 -3.84 -6.85 1.93
CA TYR A 51 -4.05 -7.91 0.97
C TYR A 51 -4.35 -7.39 -0.43
N GLN A 52 -4.09 -8.22 -1.45
CA GLN A 52 -4.42 -7.93 -2.84
C GLN A 52 -5.74 -8.61 -3.23
N PRO A 53 -6.81 -7.85 -3.59
CA PRO A 53 -8.09 -8.45 -3.95
C PRO A 53 -8.06 -9.21 -5.29
N TYR A 54 -7.28 -8.72 -6.28
CA TYR A 54 -7.06 -9.36 -7.58
C TYR A 54 -5.62 -9.15 -8.05
N ASN A 55 -5.09 -10.05 -8.89
CA ASN A 55 -3.67 -10.07 -9.33
C ASN A 55 -3.14 -8.76 -9.92
N SER A 56 -4.00 -7.87 -10.44
CA SER A 56 -3.63 -6.57 -11.01
C SER A 56 -3.97 -5.37 -10.10
N SER A 57 -4.65 -5.60 -8.97
CA SER A 57 -5.11 -4.54 -8.07
C SER A 57 -4.02 -4.09 -7.08
N GLY A 58 -4.23 -2.92 -6.49
CA GLY A 58 -3.45 -2.43 -5.35
C GLY A 58 -3.62 -3.29 -4.09
N ARG A 59 -3.27 -2.74 -2.94
CA ARG A 59 -3.44 -3.37 -1.62
C ARG A 59 -4.56 -2.69 -0.84
N ILE A 60 -5.29 -3.49 -0.06
CA ILE A 60 -6.32 -3.05 0.88
C ILE A 60 -5.83 -3.36 2.30
N PRO A 61 -5.93 -2.43 3.27
CA PRO A 61 -5.66 -2.72 4.68
C PRO A 61 -6.57 -3.82 5.24
N THR A 62 -6.02 -4.67 6.10
CA THR A 62 -6.82 -5.65 6.85
C THR A 62 -7.23 -5.09 8.21
N VAL A 63 -8.16 -5.78 8.88
CA VAL A 63 -8.71 -5.39 10.19
C VAL A 63 -7.94 -6.04 11.37
N GLN A 64 -6.70 -6.48 11.12
CA GLN A 64 -5.95 -7.36 12.02
C GLN A 64 -5.46 -6.68 13.30
#